data_AF-F8A2Y7-F1
#
_entry.id   AF-F8A2Y7-F1
#
_cell.length_a   1.000
_cell.length_b   1.000
_cell.length_c   1.000
_cell.angle_alpha   90.00
_cell.angle_beta   90.00
_cell.angle_gamma   90.00
#
_symmetry.space_group_name_H-M   'P 1'
#
loop_
_entity.id
_entity.type
_entity.pdbx_description
1 polymer ?
#
loop_
_entity_poly.entity_id
_entity_poly.type
_entity_poly.pdbx_seq_one_letter_code
_entity_poly.pdbx_strand_id
1 'polypeptide(L)' 'MGSVTRPSTPPQRTAEGGRRLTVQRVCNGCGRALGDATTAELEAAVSGAPLPDVRVECGCAR' A
#
# COMPACT_ATOMS: atom_id res chain seq x y z
N MET A 1 3.77 17.95 -10.70
CA MET A 1 2.93 16.76 -10.48
C MET A 1 2.91 16.46 -8.99
N GLY A 2 1.77 16.63 -8.32
CA GLY A 2 1.62 16.25 -6.91
C GLY A 2 1.57 14.74 -6.80
N SER A 3 2.41 14.16 -5.95
CA SER A 3 2.29 12.76 -5.54
C SER A 3 0.92 12.57 -4.90
N VAL A 4 0.09 11.69 -5.46
CA VAL A 4 -1.13 11.26 -4.77
C VAL A 4 -0.67 10.30 -3.68
N THR A 5 -0.53 10.80 -2.47
CA THR A 5 -0.24 9.97 -1.30
C THR A 5 -1.57 9.40 -0.81
N ARG A 6 -1.69 8.07 -0.76
CA ARG A 6 -2.86 7.39 -0.22
C ARG A 6 -2.96 7.66 1.29
N PRO A 7 -4.13 7.44 1.93
CA PRO A 7 -4.22 7.38 3.38
C PRO A 7 -3.15 6.44 3.95
N SER A 8 -2.61 6.76 5.12
CA SER A 8 -1.62 5.92 5.80
C SER A 8 -2.13 5.63 7.21
N THR A 9 -2.85 4.52 7.36
CA THR A 9 -3.45 4.14 8.63
C THR A 9 -2.36 3.64 9.61
N PRO A 10 -2.16 4.31 10.76
CA PRO A 10 -1.16 3.88 11.72
C PRO A 10 -1.57 2.59 12.43
N PRO A 11 -0.62 1.74 12.85
CA PRO A 11 -0.89 0.59 13.71
C PRO A 11 -1.68 0.98 14.97
N GLN A 12 -2.69 0.18 15.33
CA GLN A 12 -3.50 0.37 16.53
C GLN A 12 -3.30 -0.80 17.50
N ARG A 13 -3.38 -0.53 18.81
CA ARG A 13 -3.46 -1.59 19.84
C ARG A 13 -4.92 -1.99 20.04
N THR A 14 -5.20 -3.27 20.19
CA THR A 14 -6.54 -3.77 20.53
C THR A 14 -6.70 -3.89 22.05
N ALA A 15 -7.95 -3.97 22.52
CA ALA A 15 -8.25 -4.04 23.97
C ALA A 15 -7.68 -5.32 24.62
N GLU A 16 -7.52 -6.38 23.83
CA GLU A 16 -7.00 -7.68 24.20
C GLU A 16 -5.46 -7.73 24.19
N GLY A 17 -4.79 -6.57 23.98
CA GLY A 17 -3.33 -6.47 23.91
C GLY A 17 -2.74 -6.80 22.53
N GLY A 18 -3.57 -7.04 21.52
CA GLY A 18 -3.16 -7.29 20.14
C GLY A 18 -2.74 -6.04 19.38
N ARG A 19 -2.32 -6.23 18.12
CA ARG A 19 -2.02 -5.15 17.17
C ARG A 19 -2.89 -5.30 15.94
N ARG A 20 -3.62 -4.25 15.59
CA ARG A 20 -4.30 -4.12 14.30
C ARG A 20 -3.38 -3.35 13.36
N LEU A 21 -3.11 -3.94 12.19
CA LEU A 21 -2.28 -3.38 11.15
C LEU A 21 -3.12 -3.21 9.88
N THR A 22 -2.89 -2.10 9.17
CA THR A 22 -3.32 -1.94 7.78
C THR A 22 -2.12 -2.22 6.89
N VAL A 23 -2.32 -2.99 5.81
CA VAL A 23 -1.25 -3.31 4.88
C VAL A 23 -0.92 -2.07 4.06
N GLN A 24 0.36 -1.72 3.98
CA GLN A 24 0.82 -0.57 3.19
C GLN A 24 1.31 -1.01 1.81
N ARG A 25 1.06 -0.17 0.81
CA ARG A 25 1.57 -0.25 -0.55
C ARG A 25 2.90 0.50 -0.67
N VAL A 26 3.83 -0.13 -1.38
CA VAL A 26 5.10 0.47 -1.81
C VAL A 26 5.16 0.56 -3.33
N CYS A 27 5.91 1.53 -3.84
CA CYS A 27 6.14 1.69 -5.26
C CYS A 27 6.93 0.49 -5.85
N ASN A 28 6.47 -0.05 -6.99
CA ASN A 28 7.14 -1.14 -7.71
C ASN A 28 8.56 -0.79 -8.20
N GLY A 29 8.87 0.51 -8.37
CA GLY A 29 10.16 0.98 -8.89
C GLY A 29 11.13 1.43 -7.81
N CYS A 30 10.75 2.46 -7.04
CA CYS A 30 11.65 3.10 -6.07
C CYS A 30 11.43 2.67 -4.62
N GLY A 31 10.46 1.80 -4.33
CA GLY A 31 10.18 1.30 -2.98
C GLY A 31 9.56 2.32 -2.01
N ARG A 32 9.27 3.55 -2.44
CA ARG A 32 8.63 4.57 -1.61
C ARG A 32 7.27 4.08 -1.10
N ALA A 33 6.99 4.27 0.18
CA ALA A 33 5.66 4.02 0.76
C ALA A 33 4.64 5.01 0.18
N LEU A 34 3.54 4.48 -0.34
CA LEU A 34 2.46 5.27 -0.94
C LEU A 34 1.25 5.40 0.00
N GLY A 35 1.11 4.52 0.98
CA GLY A 35 0.02 4.48 1.96
C GLY A 35 -0.69 3.14 1.93
N ASP A 36 -1.97 3.09 2.23
CA ASP A 36 -2.74 1.87 2.43
C ASP A 36 -2.91 1.10 1.10
N ALA A 37 -2.80 -0.23 1.17
CA ALA A 37 -3.10 -1.12 0.06
C ALA A 37 -4.62 -1.19 -0.15
N THR A 38 -5.04 -1.22 -1.41
CA THR A 38 -6.45 -1.37 -1.78
C THR A 38 -6.88 -2.84 -1.67
N THR A 39 -8.17 -3.09 -1.51
CA THR A 39 -8.72 -4.45 -1.47
C THR A 39 -8.35 -5.25 -2.73
N ALA A 40 -8.40 -4.63 -3.91
CA ALA A 40 -8.02 -5.29 -5.16
C ALA A 40 -6.54 -5.73 -5.20
N GLU A 41 -5.64 -4.91 -4.63
CA GLU A 41 -4.23 -5.29 -4.49
C GLU A 41 -4.06 -6.45 -3.49
N LEU A 42 -4.84 -6.47 -2.41
CA LEU A 42 -4.82 -7.58 -1.44
C LEU A 42 -5.35 -8.88 -2.05
N GLU A 43 -6.45 -8.82 -2.81
CA GLU A 43 -7.02 -9.96 -3.52
C GLU A 43 -6.04 -10.52 -4.56
N ALA A 44 -5.37 -9.65 -5.32
CA ALA A 44 -4.34 -10.05 -6.26
C ALA A 44 -3.15 -10.73 -5.55
N ALA A 45 -2.70 -10.18 -4.42
CA ALA A 45 -1.62 -10.79 -3.63
C ALA A 45 -2.00 -12.18 -3.10
N VAL A 46 -3.22 -12.34 -2.58
CA VAL A 46 -3.71 -13.62 -2.03
C VAL A 46 -3.90 -14.68 -3.13
N SER A 47 -4.37 -14.27 -4.31
CA SER A 47 -4.57 -15.16 -5.46
C SER A 47 -3.30 -15.45 -6.26
N GLY A 48 -2.17 -14.82 -5.92
CA GLY A 48 -0.92 -14.93 -6.68
C GLY A 48 -0.95 -14.22 -8.04
N ALA A 49 -1.93 -13.34 -8.26
CA ALA A 49 -2.01 -12.53 -9.45
C ALA A 49 -0.99 -11.36 -9.41
N PRO A 50 -0.56 -10.84 -10.57
CA PRO A 50 0.30 -9.66 -10.62
C PRO A 50 -0.35 -8.44 -9.96
N LEU A 51 0.42 -7.73 -9.13
CA LEU A 51 0.00 -6.46 -8.55
C LEU A 51 0.10 -5.32 -9.58
N PRO A 52 -0.82 -4.33 -9.54
CA PRO A 52 -0.75 -3.17 -10.43
C PRO A 52 0.56 -2.40 -10.24
N ASP A 53 1.08 -1.87 -11.33
CA ASP A 53 2.25 -0.99 -11.31
C ASP A 53 1.85 0.44 -10.91
N VAL A 54 2.31 0.87 -9.74
CA VAL A 54 1.99 2.18 -9.15
C VAL A 54 3.14 3.19 -9.32
N ARG A 55 4.07 2.98 -10.26
CA ARG A 55 5.13 3.95 -10.59
C ARG A 55 4.59 5.31 -11.08
N VAL A 56 3.47 5.29 -11.82
CA VAL A 56 2.79 6.52 -12.28
C VAL A 56 2.19 7.28 -11.10
N GLU A 57 1.50 6.58 -10.19
CA GLU A 57 0.97 7.15 -8.94
C GLU A 57 2.09 7.76 -8.07
N CYS A 58 3.21 7.05 -7.94
CA CYS A 58 4.40 7.51 -7.23
C CYS A 58 5.08 8.72 -7.90
N GLY A 59 4.86 8.93 -9.21
CA GLY A 59 5.56 9.94 -10.01
C GLY A 59 7.02 9.60 -10.32
N CYS A 60 7.43 8.34 -10.17
CA CYS A 60 8.79 7.88 -10.47
C CYS A 60 8.88 7.07 -11.78
N ALA A 61 7.77 6.93 -12.50
CA ALA A 61 7.76 6.41 -13.86
C ALA A 61 8.68 7.27 -14.73
N ARG A 62 9.78 6.67 -15.18
CA ARG A 62 10.70 7.21 -16.18
C ARG A 62 10.39 6.56 -17.51
#